data_AF-A0A2N2CJE1-F1
#
_entry.id   AF-A0A2N2CJE1-F1
#
_cell.length_a   1.000
_cell.length_b   1.000
_cell.length_c   1.000
_cell.angle_alpha   90.00
_cell.angle_beta   90.00
_cell.angle_gamma   90.00
#
_symmetry.space_group_name_H-M   'P 1'
#
loop_
_entity.id
_entity.type
_entity.pdbx_description
1 polymer ?
#
loop_
_entity_poly.entity_id
_entity_poly.type
_entity_poly.pdbx_seq_one_letter_code
_entity_poly.pdbx_strand_id
1 'polypeptide(L)'
;NLPETINEFFSKELIDLTGQANTADIDFSRFYDGYTSLLIKNETGTNQKTLFAVVDLNNEKFRHLKEREVGITLRLSSDVDNLEGSVIMEVIENGNIVSYSNQKMTLSSISWKLNLTSLQLSNADRIEMYFEYGSAASVWIDGIEIDILK
;
A
#
# COMPACT_ATOMS: atom_id res chain seq x y z
N ASN A 1 20.82 7.09 -12.53
CA ASN A 1 19.48 7.05 -11.92
C ASN A 1 19.32 5.69 -11.28
N LEU A 2 19.29 5.63 -9.94
CA LEU A 2 18.97 4.39 -9.25
C LEU A 2 17.47 4.09 -9.47
N PRO A 3 17.06 2.83 -9.64
CA PRO A 3 15.65 2.48 -9.72
C PRO A 3 14.97 2.82 -8.40
N GLU A 4 13.87 3.57 -8.43
CA GLU A 4 13.07 3.78 -7.22
C GLU A 4 12.24 2.52 -6.94
N THR A 5 12.35 2.03 -5.71
CA THR A 5 11.66 0.85 -5.19
C THR A 5 10.14 0.98 -5.28
N ILE A 6 9.62 2.20 -5.25
CA ILE A 6 8.18 2.48 -5.38
C ILE A 6 7.61 1.94 -6.70
N ASN A 7 8.39 1.91 -7.78
CA ASN A 7 7.95 1.40 -9.09
C ASN A 7 7.73 -0.12 -9.09
N GLU A 8 8.30 -0.83 -8.12
CA GLU A 8 8.13 -2.28 -7.96
C GLU A 8 6.77 -2.62 -7.35
N PHE A 9 6.15 -1.66 -6.68
CA PHE A 9 4.86 -1.79 -6.02
C PHE A 9 3.76 -0.97 -6.69
N PHE A 10 4.14 0.04 -7.48
CA PHE A 10 3.20 0.95 -8.11
C PHE A 10 3.65 1.30 -9.53
N SER A 11 3.00 0.68 -10.51
CA SER A 11 3.18 0.95 -11.93
C SER A 11 1.84 0.78 -12.66
N LYS A 12 1.75 1.34 -13.86
CA LYS A 12 0.54 1.18 -14.69
C LYS A 12 0.22 -0.29 -14.94
N GLU A 13 1.23 -1.09 -15.28
CA GLU A 13 1.06 -2.53 -15.52
C GLU A 13 0.48 -3.25 -14.30
N LEU A 14 0.98 -2.92 -13.11
CA LEU A 14 0.50 -3.51 -11.85
C LEU A 14 -0.94 -3.07 -11.51
N ILE A 15 -1.28 -1.81 -11.73
CA ILE A 15 -2.64 -1.29 -11.50
C ILE A 15 -3.63 -1.95 -12.46
N ASP A 16 -3.26 -2.07 -13.74
CA ASP A 16 -4.11 -2.67 -14.78
C ASP A 16 -4.48 -4.15 -14.45
N LEU A 17 -3.65 -4.88 -13.68
CA LEU A 17 -3.96 -6.23 -13.19
C LEU A 17 -5.15 -6.28 -12.21
N THR A 18 -5.45 -5.17 -11.54
CA THR A 18 -6.45 -5.11 -10.47
C THR A 18 -7.83 -4.71 -10.96
N GLY A 19 -7.91 -4.00 -12.10
CA GLY A 19 -9.14 -3.36 -12.58
C GLY A 19 -9.64 -2.22 -11.70
N GLN A 20 -8.84 -1.74 -10.73
CA GLN A 20 -9.21 -0.66 -9.82
C GLN A 20 -9.13 0.70 -10.51
N ALA A 21 -10.14 1.53 -10.29
CA ALA A 21 -10.19 2.89 -10.83
C ALA A 21 -9.68 3.96 -9.85
N ASN A 22 -9.75 3.69 -8.55
CA ASN A 22 -9.34 4.64 -7.51
C ASN A 22 -7.94 4.28 -6.99
N THR A 23 -6.93 5.00 -7.47
CA THR A 23 -5.52 4.75 -7.17
C THR A 23 -4.84 5.97 -6.59
N ALA A 24 -3.73 5.75 -5.88
CA ALA A 24 -2.81 6.82 -5.51
C ALA A 24 -2.15 7.44 -6.76
N ASP A 25 -1.44 8.54 -6.56
CA ASP A 25 -0.56 9.18 -7.55
C ASP A 25 0.89 9.17 -7.04
N ILE A 26 1.86 9.29 -7.94
CA ILE A 26 3.25 9.55 -7.53
C ILE A 26 3.38 11.04 -7.18
N ASP A 27 3.92 11.34 -6.02
CA ASP A 27 4.20 12.69 -5.54
C ASP A 27 5.67 12.90 -5.21
N PHE A 28 6.16 14.11 -5.50
CA PHE A 28 7.56 14.50 -5.31
C PHE A 28 7.72 15.56 -4.21
N SER A 29 6.62 15.98 -3.56
CA SER A 29 6.61 17.12 -2.63
C SER A 29 6.91 16.71 -1.20
N ARG A 30 6.55 15.48 -0.81
CA ARG A 30 6.74 14.94 0.54
C ARG A 30 7.03 13.45 0.45
N PHE A 31 8.14 13.02 1.03
CA PHE A 31 8.59 11.63 1.03
C PHE A 31 9.32 11.31 2.34
N TYR A 32 9.36 10.04 2.71
CA TYR A 32 10.10 9.56 3.87
C TYR A 32 11.53 9.20 3.48
N ASP A 33 11.71 8.53 2.34
CA ASP A 33 13.01 8.12 1.80
C ASP A 33 13.06 8.36 0.29
N GLY A 34 14.27 8.49 -0.27
CA GLY A 34 14.46 8.74 -1.70
C GLY A 34 13.97 10.13 -2.15
N TYR A 35 13.14 10.18 -3.20
CA TYR A 35 12.68 11.43 -3.83
C TYR A 35 11.18 11.45 -4.17
N THR A 36 10.45 10.39 -3.84
CA THR A 36 9.02 10.24 -4.18
C THR A 36 8.27 9.50 -3.08
N SER A 37 6.96 9.73 -3.01
CA SER A 37 6.03 8.85 -2.29
C SER A 37 4.74 8.68 -3.08
N LEU A 38 3.83 7.86 -2.57
CA LEU A 38 2.49 7.70 -3.10
C LEU A 38 1.53 8.64 -2.38
N LEU A 39 0.71 9.36 -3.12
CA LEU A 39 -0.23 10.34 -2.63
C LEU A 39 -1.67 9.91 -2.90
N ILE A 40 -2.48 9.87 -1.86
CA ILE A 40 -3.93 9.74 -1.96
C ILE A 40 -4.54 11.09 -1.61
N LYS A 41 -5.41 11.60 -2.49
CA LYS A 41 -6.20 12.81 -2.24
C LYS A 41 -7.66 12.43 -2.05
N ASN A 42 -8.25 12.88 -0.94
CA ASN A 42 -9.69 12.82 -0.73
C ASN A 42 -10.19 14.26 -0.65
N GLU A 43 -10.75 14.77 -1.75
CA GLU A 43 -11.29 16.13 -1.77
C GLU A 43 -12.76 16.19 -1.33
N THR A 44 -13.49 15.08 -1.46
CA THR A 44 -14.93 15.01 -1.17
C THR A 44 -15.22 14.81 0.32
N GLY A 45 -14.26 14.25 1.06
CA GLY A 45 -14.44 13.81 2.44
C GLY A 45 -15.36 12.61 2.59
N THR A 46 -15.73 11.93 1.50
CA THR A 46 -16.48 10.67 1.56
C THR A 46 -15.55 9.52 1.86
N ASN A 47 -16.02 8.47 2.55
CA ASN A 47 -15.23 7.27 2.77
C ASN A 47 -14.82 6.65 1.43
N GLN A 48 -13.51 6.55 1.20
CA GLN A 48 -12.95 5.98 -0.03
C GLN A 48 -11.86 4.97 0.30
N LYS A 49 -11.91 3.80 -0.35
CA LYS A 49 -10.83 2.81 -0.36
C LYS A 49 -10.00 3.05 -1.62
N THR A 50 -8.72 3.38 -1.47
CA THR A 50 -7.83 3.76 -2.58
C THR A 50 -6.66 2.80 -2.67
N LEU A 51 -6.43 2.22 -3.85
CA LEU A 51 -5.30 1.32 -4.11
C LEU A 51 -4.00 2.13 -4.18
N PHE A 52 -3.01 1.79 -3.37
CA PHE A 52 -1.71 2.46 -3.41
C PHE A 52 -0.55 1.54 -3.78
N ALA A 53 -0.68 0.22 -3.65
CA ALA A 53 0.38 -0.69 -4.04
C ALA A 53 -0.16 -2.07 -4.44
N VAL A 54 0.57 -2.75 -5.32
CA VAL A 54 0.33 -4.11 -5.77
C VAL A 54 1.66 -4.86 -5.78
N VAL A 55 1.68 -6.05 -5.19
CA VAL A 55 2.82 -6.97 -5.26
C VAL A 55 2.44 -8.11 -6.18
N ASP A 56 3.00 -8.17 -7.38
CA ASP A 56 2.82 -9.30 -8.29
C ASP A 56 3.69 -10.49 -7.82
N LEU A 57 3.07 -11.50 -7.23
CA LEU A 57 3.74 -12.70 -6.74
C LEU A 57 4.07 -13.69 -7.86
N ASN A 58 3.64 -13.43 -9.10
CA ASN A 58 4.09 -14.19 -10.26
C ASN A 58 5.38 -13.63 -10.86
N ASN A 59 5.74 -12.38 -10.55
CA ASN A 59 7.01 -11.76 -10.91
C ASN A 59 8.20 -12.53 -10.30
N GLU A 60 9.28 -12.72 -11.06
CA GLU A 60 10.49 -13.43 -10.60
C GLU A 60 11.05 -12.88 -9.30
N LYS A 61 10.94 -11.55 -9.09
CA LYS A 61 11.41 -10.89 -7.88
C LYS A 61 10.66 -11.35 -6.63
N PHE A 62 9.34 -11.55 -6.70
CA PHE A 62 8.50 -11.80 -5.53
C PHE A 62 7.96 -13.22 -5.44
N ARG A 63 8.14 -14.05 -6.47
CA ARG A 63 7.65 -15.43 -6.50
C ARG A 63 8.14 -16.28 -5.33
N HIS A 64 9.33 -16.00 -4.80
CA HIS A 64 9.88 -16.69 -3.63
C HIS A 64 9.11 -16.43 -2.33
N LEU A 65 8.23 -15.42 -2.29
CA LEU A 65 7.36 -15.10 -1.16
C LEU A 65 6.10 -16.00 -1.10
N LYS A 66 5.73 -16.67 -2.21
CA LYS A 66 4.58 -17.58 -2.22
C LYS A 66 4.74 -18.66 -1.15
N GLU A 67 3.62 -19.07 -0.58
CA GLU A 67 3.48 -20.08 0.48
C GLU A 67 4.14 -19.71 1.82
N ARG A 68 4.64 -18.47 1.95
CA ARG A 68 5.28 -17.96 3.17
C ARG A 68 4.36 -17.06 3.99
N GLU A 69 4.70 -16.92 5.26
CA GLU A 69 4.25 -15.80 6.08
C GLU A 69 5.21 -14.63 5.85
N VAL A 70 4.68 -13.49 5.42
CA VAL A 70 5.47 -12.28 5.18
C VAL A 70 5.05 -11.16 6.13
N GLY A 71 6.01 -10.32 6.48
CA GLY A 71 5.80 -9.04 7.13
C GLY A 71 5.91 -7.95 6.09
N ILE A 72 4.91 -7.07 6.04
CA ILE A 72 4.89 -5.90 5.18
C ILE A 72 4.95 -4.67 6.08
N THR A 73 5.98 -3.87 5.91
CA THR A 73 6.13 -2.57 6.55
C THR A 73 5.85 -1.46 5.55
N LEU A 74 5.26 -0.38 6.02
CA LEU A 74 5.10 0.85 5.24
C LEU A 74 4.93 2.03 6.19
N ARG A 75 5.14 3.24 5.70
CA ARG A 75 4.98 4.47 6.47
C ARG A 75 3.94 5.36 5.82
N LEU A 76 3.08 5.95 6.63
CA LEU A 76 2.08 6.92 6.16
C LEU A 76 2.12 8.21 6.96
N SER A 77 1.77 9.30 6.31
CA SER A 77 1.61 10.62 6.93
C SER A 77 0.44 11.35 6.28
N SER A 78 -0.10 12.38 6.94
CA SER A 78 -1.23 13.16 6.42
C SER A 78 -0.90 14.66 6.38
N ASP A 79 -1.76 15.47 5.77
CA ASP A 79 -1.66 16.95 5.82
C ASP A 79 -2.39 17.53 7.02
N VAL A 80 -3.27 16.74 7.64
CA VAL A 80 -4.03 17.10 8.85
C VAL A 80 -3.64 16.23 10.04
N ASP A 81 -3.93 16.71 11.25
CA ASP A 81 -3.75 15.93 12.48
C ASP A 81 -5.00 15.10 12.81
N ASN A 82 -4.78 13.97 13.50
CA ASN A 82 -5.82 13.06 13.97
C ASN A 82 -6.69 12.46 12.84
N LEU A 83 -6.12 12.27 11.65
CA LEU A 83 -6.82 11.61 10.55
C LEU A 83 -6.95 10.11 10.86
N GLU A 84 -8.17 9.63 11.03
CA GLU A 84 -8.46 8.20 11.19
C GLU A 84 -8.64 7.51 9.84
N GLY A 85 -8.02 6.34 9.69
CA GLY A 85 -8.19 5.49 8.52
C GLY A 85 -7.69 4.08 8.77
N SER A 86 -7.69 3.27 7.71
CA SER A 86 -7.32 1.87 7.75
C SER A 86 -6.37 1.51 6.61
N VAL A 87 -5.28 0.83 6.95
CA VAL A 87 -4.48 0.08 5.96
C VAL A 87 -5.15 -1.27 5.76
N ILE A 88 -5.52 -1.55 4.51
CA ILE A 88 -6.16 -2.80 4.10
C ILE A 88 -5.21 -3.53 3.16
N MET A 89 -5.00 -4.81 3.40
CA MET A 89 -4.22 -5.67 2.50
C MET A 89 -5.05 -6.88 2.11
N GLU A 90 -5.16 -7.13 0.82
CA GLU A 90 -5.92 -8.23 0.21
C GLU A 90 -4.97 -9.14 -0.55
N VAL A 91 -4.91 -10.41 -0.15
CA VAL A 91 -4.15 -11.44 -0.86
C VAL A 91 -5.09 -12.10 -1.85
N ILE A 92 -4.74 -12.05 -3.14
CA ILE A 92 -5.59 -12.50 -4.23
C ILE A 92 -5.05 -13.80 -4.81
N GLU A 93 -5.90 -14.81 -4.96
CA GLU A 93 -5.61 -16.08 -5.63
C GLU A 93 -6.76 -16.42 -6.59
N ASN A 94 -6.45 -16.59 -7.88
CA ASN A 94 -7.40 -16.83 -8.96
C ASN A 94 -8.57 -15.82 -8.96
N GLY A 95 -8.26 -14.55 -8.69
CA GLY A 95 -9.23 -13.45 -8.63
C GLY A 95 -10.06 -13.36 -7.34
N ASN A 96 -9.86 -14.24 -6.36
CA ASN A 96 -10.56 -14.22 -5.09
C ASN A 96 -9.66 -13.77 -3.95
N ILE A 97 -10.22 -13.05 -2.96
CA ILE A 97 -9.50 -12.71 -1.73
C ILE A 97 -9.40 -13.97 -0.87
N VAL A 98 -8.18 -14.46 -0.64
CA VAL A 98 -7.89 -15.64 0.19
C VAL A 98 -7.34 -15.29 1.57
N SER A 99 -6.82 -14.08 1.73
CA SER A 99 -6.41 -13.52 3.03
C SER A 99 -6.63 -12.01 3.03
N TYR A 100 -6.94 -11.47 4.21
CA TYR A 100 -7.35 -10.09 4.39
C TYR A 100 -6.82 -9.55 5.73
N SER A 101 -6.28 -8.33 5.70
CA SER A 101 -5.93 -7.55 6.89
C SER A 101 -6.58 -6.18 6.82
N ASN A 102 -7.01 -5.67 7.98
CA ASN A 102 -7.49 -4.29 8.14
C ASN A 102 -6.97 -3.75 9.47
N GLN A 103 -6.01 -2.83 9.38
CA GLN A 103 -5.39 -2.20 10.54
C GLN A 103 -5.76 -0.72 10.60
N LYS A 104 -6.52 -0.36 11.63
CA LYS A 104 -6.86 1.03 11.92
C LYS A 104 -5.63 1.80 12.39
N MET A 105 -5.52 3.05 11.96
CA MET A 105 -4.51 3.96 12.43
C MET A 105 -4.95 5.42 12.39
N THR A 106 -4.38 6.19 13.31
CA THR A 106 -4.47 7.66 13.32
C THR A 106 -3.17 8.25 12.77
N LEU A 107 -3.28 9.11 11.75
CA LEU A 107 -2.17 9.83 11.11
C LEU A 107 -2.06 11.28 11.63
N SER A 108 -0.92 11.91 11.34
CA SER A 108 -0.64 13.29 11.73
C SER A 108 0.14 14.03 10.65
N SER A 109 0.06 15.36 10.70
CA SER A 109 0.81 16.26 9.84
C SER A 109 2.31 16.31 10.13
N ILE A 110 2.72 15.93 11.34
CA ILE A 110 4.09 16.12 11.84
C ILE A 110 4.98 14.89 11.71
N SER A 111 4.41 13.70 11.55
CA SER A 111 5.17 12.45 11.64
C SER A 111 4.72 11.39 10.64
N TRP A 112 5.67 10.55 10.25
CA TRP A 112 5.43 9.33 9.50
C TRP A 112 5.19 8.18 10.46
N LYS A 113 4.04 7.54 10.34
CA LYS A 113 3.64 6.41 11.19
C LYS A 113 3.92 5.10 10.49
N LEU A 114 4.66 4.22 11.17
CA LEU A 114 4.93 2.87 10.70
C LEU A 114 3.68 1.99 10.86
N ASN A 115 3.32 1.31 9.79
CA ASN A 115 2.42 0.17 9.79
C ASN A 115 3.23 -1.11 9.59
N LEU A 116 2.90 -2.17 10.34
CA LEU A 116 3.47 -3.50 10.16
C LEU A 116 2.31 -4.51 10.13
N THR A 117 2.21 -5.25 9.03
CA THR A 117 1.17 -6.27 8.84
C THR A 117 1.83 -7.60 8.51
N SER A 118 1.42 -8.68 9.20
CA SER A 118 1.78 -10.05 8.82
C SER A 118 0.67 -10.67 7.97
N LEU A 119 1.03 -11.37 6.89
CA LEU A 119 0.12 -12.05 5.98
C LEU A 119 0.65 -13.44 5.60
N GLN A 120 -0.24 -14.43 5.58
CA GLN A 120 0.03 -15.73 4.96
C GLN A 120 -0.29 -15.66 3.46
N LEU A 121 0.67 -16.01 2.59
CA LEU A 121 0.56 -15.80 1.14
C LEU A 121 0.08 -17.00 0.31
N SER A 122 -0.26 -18.16 0.89
CA SER A 122 -0.77 -19.36 0.17
C SER A 122 -0.13 -19.54 -1.23
N ASN A 123 -0.85 -19.89 -2.29
CA ASN A 123 -0.32 -19.84 -3.66
C ASN A 123 -0.76 -18.56 -4.40
N ALA A 124 -0.87 -17.45 -3.68
CA ALA A 124 -1.47 -16.23 -4.18
C ALA A 124 -0.81 -15.68 -5.44
N ASP A 125 -1.59 -14.99 -6.26
CA ASP A 125 -1.14 -14.31 -7.47
C ASP A 125 -0.56 -12.94 -7.17
N ARG A 126 -1.18 -12.21 -6.22
CA ARG A 126 -0.78 -10.87 -5.86
C ARG A 126 -1.27 -10.45 -4.48
N ILE A 127 -0.70 -9.36 -3.99
CA ILE A 127 -1.18 -8.62 -2.83
C ILE A 127 -1.62 -7.24 -3.31
N GLU A 128 -2.82 -6.81 -2.95
CA GLU A 128 -3.32 -5.46 -3.22
C GLU A 128 -3.39 -4.69 -1.88
N MET A 129 -2.81 -3.50 -1.84
CA MET A 129 -2.74 -2.67 -0.64
C MET A 129 -3.51 -1.37 -0.83
N TYR A 130 -4.33 -1.04 0.17
CA TYR A 130 -5.26 0.06 0.13
C TYR A 130 -5.20 0.88 1.42
N PHE A 131 -5.51 2.17 1.29
CA PHE A 131 -5.84 3.00 2.44
C PHE A 131 -7.29 3.46 2.32
N GLU A 132 -8.03 3.29 3.41
CA GLU A 132 -9.44 3.68 3.51
C GLU A 132 -9.63 4.77 4.56
N TYR A 133 -10.24 5.89 4.18
CA TYR A 133 -10.60 6.99 5.08
C TYR A 133 -11.71 7.87 4.51
N GLY A 134 -12.43 8.57 5.38
CA GLY A 134 -13.60 9.38 5.03
C GLY A 134 -13.50 10.82 5.53
N SER A 135 -12.40 11.49 5.24
CA SER A 135 -12.20 12.91 5.59
C SER A 135 -11.46 13.62 4.47
N ALA A 136 -11.76 14.89 4.27
CA ALA A 136 -11.11 15.67 3.22
C ALA A 136 -9.66 15.97 3.64
N ALA A 137 -8.72 15.22 3.09
CA ALA A 137 -7.32 15.22 3.48
C ALA A 137 -6.45 14.51 2.43
N SER A 138 -5.16 14.80 2.48
CA SER A 138 -4.12 14.12 1.70
C SER A 138 -3.35 13.15 2.58
N VAL A 139 -3.00 11.98 2.01
CA VAL A 139 -2.20 10.95 2.68
C VAL A 139 -1.03 10.58 1.80
N TRP A 140 0.18 10.65 2.36
CA TRP A 140 1.40 10.18 1.72
C TRP A 140 1.81 8.82 2.27
N ILE A 141 2.25 7.92 1.40
CA ILE A 141 2.63 6.54 1.72
C ILE A 141 3.99 6.25 1.09
N ASP A 142 4.90 5.72 1.88
CA ASP A 142 6.29 5.48 1.46
C ASP A 142 6.94 4.35 2.28
N GLY A 143 8.16 3.94 1.88
CA GLY A 143 8.97 2.97 2.61
C GLY A 143 8.31 1.60 2.72
N ILE A 144 7.72 1.13 1.62
CA ILE A 144 7.11 -0.21 1.53
C ILE A 144 8.25 -1.24 1.47
N GLU A 145 8.28 -2.15 2.44
CA GLU A 145 9.23 -3.26 2.48
C GLU A 145 8.48 -4.57 2.77
N ILE A 146 9.02 -5.68 2.28
CA ILE A 146 8.43 -7.01 2.43
C ILE A 146 9.53 -7.99 2.83
N ASP A 147 9.34 -8.64 3.97
CA ASP A 147 10.27 -9.63 4.52
C ASP A 147 9.57 -10.95 4.85
N ILE A 148 10.28 -12.06 4.74
CA ILE A 148 9.80 -13.37 5.20
C ILE A 148 9.96 -13.42 6.73
N LEU A 149 8.88 -13.74 7.45
CA LEU A 149 8.91 -13.81 8.91
C LEU A 149 9.33 -15.19 9.45
N LYS A 150 9.22 -16.25 8.64
CA LYS A 150 9.60 -17.63 9.00
C LYS A 150 10.02 -18.46 7.78
#